data_AF-A0A4V2A444-F1
#
_entry.id   AF-A0A4V2A444-F1
#
_cell.length_a   1.000
_cell.length_b   1.000
_cell.length_c   1.000
_cell.angle_alpha   90.00
_cell.angle_beta   90.00
_cell.angle_gamma   90.00
#
_symmetry.space_group_name_H-M   'P 1'
#
loop_
_entity.id
_entity.type
_entity.pdbx_description
1 polymer ?
#
loop_
_entity_poly.entity_id
_entity_poly.type
_entity_poly.pdbx_seq_one_letter_code
_entity_poly.pdbx_strand_id
1 'polypeptide(L)'
;MNILDTIIAAKHQEVAQKKLVSSESALRVMEHFRRPCLSLKDSLLKPGATGIIAEFKRKSPSKGLINAGADVASITASYTAFGASGLS
;
A
#
# COMPACT_ATOMS: atom_id res chain seq x y z
N MET A 1 -4.53 25.60 6.39
CA MET A 1 -4.79 24.39 5.61
C MET A 1 -3.52 24.03 4.85
N ASN A 2 -2.88 22.92 5.19
CA ASN A 2 -1.68 22.40 4.51
C ASN A 2 -2.05 21.21 3.60
N ILE A 3 -1.06 20.65 2.89
CA ILE A 3 -1.29 19.51 1.99
C ILE A 3 -1.83 18.27 2.71
N LEU A 4 -1.45 18.06 3.98
CA LEU A 4 -1.98 16.95 4.78
C LEU A 4 -3.46 17.16 5.11
N ASP A 5 -3.88 18.39 5.44
CA ASP A 5 -5.30 18.73 5.67
C ASP A 5 -6.14 18.44 4.42
N THR A 6 -5.61 18.76 3.23
CA THR A 6 -6.26 18.43 1.95
C THR A 6 -6.40 16.92 1.74
N ILE A 7 -5.35 16.14 2.04
CA ILE A 7 -5.38 14.67 1.94
C ILE A 7 -6.42 14.08 2.92
N ILE A 8 -6.46 14.58 4.14
CA ILE A 8 -7.41 14.14 5.18
C ILE A 8 -8.85 14.43 4.75
N ALA A 9 -9.15 15.66 4.33
CA ALA A 9 -10.48 16.05 3.89
C ALA A 9 -10.97 15.20 2.71
N ALA A 10 -10.11 14.97 1.71
CA ALA A 10 -10.43 14.11 0.58
C ALA A 10 -10.66 12.65 1.01
N LYS A 11 -9.85 12.12 1.93
CA LYS A 11 -10.00 10.74 2.41
C LYS A 11 -11.30 10.51 3.16
N HIS A 12 -11.76 11.49 3.95
CA HIS A 12 -13.07 11.39 4.63
C HIS A 12 -14.21 11.25 3.63
N GLN A 13 -14.22 12.05 2.57
CA GLN A 13 -15.22 11.96 1.50
C GLN A 13 -15.14 10.62 0.76
N GLU A 14 -13.92 10.17 0.41
CA GLU A 14 -13.70 8.88 -0.26
C GLU A 14 -14.21 7.69 0.58
N VAL A 15 -13.90 7.67 1.88
CA VAL A 15 -14.33 6.59 2.78
C VAL A 15 -15.86 6.62 2.95
N ALA A 16 -16.46 7.80 3.09
CA ALA A 16 -17.92 7.92 3.16
C ALA A 16 -18.59 7.36 1.91
N GLN A 17 -18.10 7.71 0.72
CA GLN A 17 -18.62 7.19 -0.54
C GLN A 17 -18.45 5.67 -0.67
N LYS A 18 -17.28 5.13 -0.31
CA LYS A 18 -17.01 3.68 -0.37
C LYS A 18 -17.91 2.87 0.57
N LYS A 19 -18.24 3.40 1.75
CA LYS A 19 -19.16 2.77 2.70
C LYS A 19 -20.60 2.65 2.17
N LEU A 20 -21.02 3.53 1.26
CA LEU A 20 -22.32 3.43 0.59
C LEU A 20 -22.36 2.26 -0.42
N VAL A 21 -21.21 1.91 -1.01
CA VAL A 21 -21.10 0.83 -2.01
C VAL A 21 -20.88 -0.52 -1.33
N SER A 22 -20.04 -0.58 -0.30
CA SER A 22 -19.77 -1.80 0.46
C SER A 22 -19.66 -1.47 1.94
N SER A 23 -20.53 -2.07 2.74
CA SER A 23 -20.46 -1.94 4.19
C SER A 23 -19.24 -2.69 4.74
N GLU A 24 -18.82 -2.31 5.95
CA GLU A 24 -17.76 -3.03 6.66
C GLU A 24 -18.16 -4.49 6.95
N SER A 25 -19.43 -4.75 7.27
CA SER A 25 -19.93 -6.11 7.48
C SER A 25 -19.84 -6.97 6.22
N ALA A 26 -20.11 -6.40 5.04
CA ALA A 26 -19.93 -7.07 3.76
C ALA A 26 -18.46 -7.41 3.50
N LEU A 27 -17.53 -6.49 3.81
CA LEU A 27 -16.09 -6.73 3.68
C LEU A 27 -15.61 -7.87 4.60
N ARG A 28 -16.16 -7.99 5.81
CA ARG A 28 -15.79 -9.01 6.81
C ARG A 28 -16.18 -10.44 6.40
N VAL A 29 -17.14 -10.61 5.49
CA VAL A 29 -17.59 -11.93 5.02
C VAL A 29 -17.02 -12.30 3.65
N MET A 30 -16.21 -11.42 3.03
CA MET A 30 -15.52 -11.75 1.78
C MET A 30 -14.53 -12.89 1.97
N GLU A 31 -14.36 -13.70 0.93
CA GLU A 31 -13.50 -14.89 0.90
C GLU A 31 -12.10 -14.63 1.49
N HIS A 32 -11.47 -13.53 1.11
CA HIS A 32 -10.10 -13.22 1.51
C HIS A 32 -9.97 -12.56 2.88
N PHE A 33 -11.07 -12.19 3.56
CA PHE A 33 -11.00 -11.50 4.85
C PHE A 33 -10.29 -12.35 5.92
N ARG A 34 -10.44 -13.67 5.84
CA ARG A 34 -9.82 -14.63 6.77
C ARG A 34 -8.45 -15.14 6.30
N ARG A 35 -7.90 -14.60 5.21
CA ARG A 35 -6.59 -15.04 4.72
C ARG A 35 -5.53 -14.75 5.79
N PRO A 36 -4.67 -15.72 6.14
CA PRO A 36 -3.54 -15.48 7.03
C PRO A 36 -2.68 -14.32 6.50
N CYS A 37 -2.40 -13.35 7.35
CA CYS A 37 -1.56 -12.21 6.99
C CYS A 37 -0.08 -12.60 7.01
N LEU A 38 0.68 -12.07 6.06
CA LEU A 38 2.14 -12.10 6.12
C LEU A 38 2.60 -11.06 7.15
N SER A 39 3.53 -11.44 8.02
CA SER A 39 4.09 -10.54 9.02
C SER A 39 5.23 -9.73 8.42
N LEU A 40 4.99 -8.42 8.22
CA LEU A 40 6.03 -7.48 7.80
C LEU A 40 7.16 -7.42 8.85
N LYS A 41 6.80 -7.44 10.13
CA LYS A 41 7.77 -7.43 11.24
C LYS A 41 8.71 -8.63 11.14
N ASP A 42 8.18 -9.83 10.94
CA ASP A 42 9.01 -11.04 10.87
C ASP A 42 9.90 -11.02 9.63
N SER A 43 9.39 -10.48 8.51
CA SER A 43 10.16 -10.32 7.26
C SER A 43 11.32 -9.33 7.40
N LEU A 44 11.15 -8.27 8.20
CA LEU A 44 12.20 -7.29 8.51
C LEU A 44 13.25 -7.83 9.48
N LEU A 45 12.85 -8.64 10.46
CA LEU A 45 13.73 -9.15 11.52
C LEU A 45 14.39 -10.50 11.19
N LYS A 46 14.05 -11.10 10.04
CA LYS A 46 14.60 -12.39 9.62
C LYS A 46 16.13 -12.31 9.51
N PRO A 47 16.89 -13.30 10.03
CA PRO A 47 18.34 -13.34 9.84
C PRO A 47 18.71 -13.26 8.35
N GLY A 48 19.62 -12.35 8.01
CA GLY A 48 20.05 -12.09 6.63
C GLY A 48 19.09 -11.23 5.79
N ALA A 49 18.02 -10.69 6.38
CA ALA A 49 17.15 -9.72 5.71
C ALA A 49 17.89 -8.39 5.44
N THR A 50 17.53 -7.73 4.34
CA THR A 50 18.06 -6.39 4.02
C THR A 50 17.48 -5.30 4.92
N GLY A 51 16.30 -5.53 5.49
CA GLY A 51 15.55 -4.53 6.25
C GLY A 51 14.87 -3.47 5.37
N ILE A 52 14.96 -3.58 4.04
CA ILE A 52 14.45 -2.59 3.09
C ILE A 52 12.95 -2.79 2.87
N ILE A 53 12.16 -1.73 3.07
CA ILE A 53 10.79 -1.63 2.58
C ILE A 53 10.82 -0.81 1.28
N ALA A 54 10.54 -1.45 0.15
CA ALA A 54 10.57 -0.80 -1.16
C ALA A 54 9.18 -0.23 -1.51
N GLU A 55 9.10 1.09 -1.70
CA GLU A 55 7.84 1.77 -2.06
C GLU A 55 7.66 1.81 -3.59
N PHE A 56 6.52 1.31 -4.08
CA PHE A 56 6.07 1.55 -5.44
C PHE A 56 5.28 2.87 -5.50
N LYS A 57 5.82 3.88 -6.22
CA LYS A 57 5.20 5.22 -6.25
C LYS A 57 5.22 5.85 -7.64
N ARG A 58 4.04 6.12 -8.19
CA ARG A 58 3.89 6.79 -9.51
C ARG A 58 3.93 8.32 -9.43
N LYS A 59 3.48 8.92 -8.33
CA LYS A 59 3.35 10.37 -8.16
C LYS A 59 3.47 10.75 -6.69
N SER A 60 3.99 11.95 -6.39
CA SER A 60 3.88 12.56 -5.06
C SER A 60 3.49 14.05 -5.17
N PRO A 61 2.92 14.66 -4.11
CA PRO A 61 2.63 16.10 -4.11
C PRO A 61 3.87 16.96 -4.32
N SER A 62 5.03 16.55 -3.79
CA SER A 62 6.27 17.32 -3.85
C SER A 62 7.07 17.14 -5.14
N LYS A 63 6.99 15.96 -5.79
CA LYS A 63 7.77 15.64 -7.00
C LYS A 63 6.94 15.54 -8.27
N GLY A 64 5.62 15.67 -8.19
CA GLY A 64 4.74 15.42 -9.34
C GLY A 64 4.86 13.97 -9.80
N LEU A 65 4.85 13.73 -11.11
CA LEU A 65 5.01 12.40 -11.69
C LEU A 65 6.42 11.87 -11.44
N ILE A 66 6.52 10.68 -10.86
CA ILE A 66 7.78 9.97 -10.60
C ILE A 66 8.03 8.96 -11.72
N ASN A 67 7.05 8.11 -12.00
CA ASN A 67 7.10 7.15 -13.10
C ASN A 67 5.67 6.83 -13.58
N ALA A 68 5.26 7.48 -14.66
CA ALA A 68 3.90 7.33 -15.21
C ALA A 68 3.67 5.96 -15.85
N GLY A 69 4.72 5.36 -16.44
CA GLY A 69 4.68 4.04 -17.09
C GLY A 69 4.99 2.87 -16.17
N ALA A 70 5.11 3.11 -14.85
CA ALA A 70 5.45 2.07 -13.90
C ALA A 70 4.37 0.99 -13.87
N ASP A 71 4.73 -0.24 -14.24
CA ASP A 71 3.89 -1.41 -14.04
C ASP A 71 4.05 -1.96 -12.62
N VAL A 72 2.92 -2.14 -11.92
CA VAL A 72 2.93 -2.50 -10.50
C VAL A 72 3.44 -3.92 -10.29
N ALA A 73 3.09 -4.86 -11.17
CA ALA A 73 3.43 -6.26 -11.00
C ALA A 73 4.93 -6.51 -11.22
N SER A 74 5.47 -6.06 -12.35
CA SER A 74 6.89 -6.24 -12.69
C SER A 74 7.83 -5.53 -11.72
N ILE A 75 7.51 -4.29 -11.31
CA ILE A 75 8.38 -3.51 -10.42
C ILE A 75 8.37 -4.10 -9.00
N THR A 76 7.20 -4.41 -8.45
CA THR A 76 7.14 -4.99 -7.10
C THR A 76 7.72 -6.40 -7.04
N ALA A 77 7.53 -7.22 -8.10
CA ALA A 77 8.20 -8.51 -8.23
C ALA A 77 9.73 -8.37 -8.25
N SER A 78 10.24 -7.35 -8.95
CA SER A 78 11.67 -7.05 -8.97
C SER A 78 12.18 -6.67 -7.58
N TYR A 79 11.47 -5.81 -6.83
CA TYR A 79 11.84 -5.48 -5.46
C TYR A 79 11.98 -6.72 -4.57
N THR A 80 11.01 -7.64 -4.63
CA THR A 80 11.08 -8.90 -3.89
C THR A 80 12.25 -9.78 -4.38
N ALA A 81 12.45 -9.93 -5.69
CA ALA A 81 13.54 -10.72 -6.26
C ALA A 81 14.94 -10.22 -5.86
N PHE A 82 15.09 -8.91 -5.67
CA PHE A 82 16.33 -8.27 -5.24
C PHE A 82 16.40 -8.02 -3.72
N GLY A 83 15.56 -8.71 -2.94
CA GLY A 83 15.75 -8.83 -1.49
C GLY A 83 15.04 -7.78 -0.63
N ALA A 84 14.02 -7.08 -1.15
CA ALA A 84 13.18 -6.23 -0.32
C ALA A 84 12.46 -7.08 0.77
N SER A 85 12.56 -6.63 2.03
CA SER A 85 11.89 -7.24 3.18
C SER A 85 10.40 -6.89 3.24
N GLY A 86 9.98 -5.83 2.56
CA GLY A 86 8.58 -5.42 2.47
C GLY A 86 8.32 -4.55 1.25
N LEU A 87 7.04 -4.44 0.89
CA LEU A 87 6.56 -3.56 -0.18
C LEU A 87 5.67 -2.47 0.44
N SER A 88 5.77 -1.26 -0.09
CA SER A 88 4.90 -0.12 0.26
C SER A 88 4.26 0.50 -0.98
#